data_AF-A0A3A8SBS1-F1
#
_entry.id   AF-A0A3A8SBS1-F1
#
_cell.length_a   1.000
_cell.length_b   1.000
_cell.length_c   1.000
_cell.angle_alpha   90.00
_cell.angle_beta   90.00
_cell.angle_gamma   90.00
#
_symmetry.space_group_name_H-M   'P 1'
#
loop_
_entity.id
_entity.type
_entity.pdbx_description
1 polymer ?
#
loop_
_entity_poly.entity_id
_entity_poly.type
_entity_poly.pdbx_seq_one_letter_code
_entity_poly.pdbx_strand_id
1 'polypeptide(L)'
;ALVRRVYDGGNTTTLPGTVGRNEGDPPVADPIVNAAYDNLGAVYNCYNDLFGRDSYDRAGATLIATVHHRVNYVNAFWNGTQMVFGDGDGTTSLNLALSLDVTAHELTHAVTEFDSDLIYSGESGCLNEAMSDIF
;
A
#
# COMPACT_ATOMS: atom_id res chain seq x y z
N ALA A 1 -8.50 -14.88 0.19
CA ALA A 1 -9.71 -14.10 -0.17
C ALA A 1 -9.49 -12.67 0.26
N LEU A 2 -9.79 -11.69 -0.60
CA LEU A 2 -9.48 -10.28 -0.37
C LEU A 2 -10.09 -9.76 0.94
N VAL A 3 -9.25 -9.18 1.80
CA VAL A 3 -9.66 -8.41 2.98
C VAL A 3 -8.82 -7.14 3.06
N ARG A 4 -9.46 -5.97 2.99
CA ARG A 4 -8.80 -4.66 3.13
C ARG A 4 -9.17 -3.97 4.43
N ARG A 5 -8.25 -3.17 4.96
CA ARG A 5 -8.50 -2.19 6.02
C ARG A 5 -7.71 -0.92 5.74
N VAL A 6 -8.42 0.16 5.47
CA VAL A 6 -7.83 1.49 5.25
C VAL A 6 -8.07 2.35 6.47
N TYR A 7 -7.02 3.00 6.93
CA TYR A 7 -7.01 3.88 8.09
C TYR A 7 -6.68 5.31 7.68
N ASP A 8 -7.22 6.26 8.44
CA ASP A 8 -6.86 7.68 8.40
C ASP A 8 -5.81 7.96 9.49
N GLY A 9 -4.63 8.39 9.06
CA GLY A 9 -3.50 8.75 9.92
C GLY A 9 -3.65 10.11 10.61
N GLY A 10 -4.65 10.91 10.23
CA GLY A 10 -4.98 12.19 10.84
C GLY A 10 -3.87 13.24 10.72
N ASN A 11 -3.04 13.16 9.68
CA ASN A 11 -1.83 13.97 9.50
C ASN A 11 -0.80 13.81 10.64
N THR A 12 -0.83 12.67 11.34
CA THR A 12 0.10 12.35 12.42
C THR A 12 1.14 11.31 11.99
N THR A 13 2.07 10.98 12.88
CA THR A 13 3.03 9.89 12.68
C THR A 13 2.55 8.54 13.24
N THR A 14 1.41 8.51 13.93
CA THR A 14 0.94 7.30 14.63
C THR A 14 0.25 6.38 13.64
N LEU A 15 0.66 5.11 13.62
CA LEU A 15 0.09 4.07 12.76
C LEU A 15 -0.68 3.03 13.59
N PRO A 16 -1.77 2.44 13.06
CA PRO A 16 -2.36 2.73 11.74
C PRO A 16 -3.27 3.98 11.75
N GLY A 17 -3.57 4.57 12.91
CA GLY A 17 -4.52 5.69 13.00
C GLY A 17 -5.95 5.21 13.25
N THR A 18 -6.96 5.95 12.77
CA THR A 18 -8.37 5.61 12.97
C THR A 18 -8.92 4.86 11.76
N VAL A 19 -9.83 3.92 11.98
CA VAL A 19 -10.43 3.15 10.87
C VAL A 19 -11.18 4.09 9.93
N GLY A 20 -10.76 4.12 8.66
CA GLY A 20 -11.42 4.87 7.59
C GLY A 20 -12.44 4.02 6.85
N ARG A 21 -12.06 2.79 6.45
CA ARG A 21 -12.93 1.86 5.71
C ARG A 21 -12.47 0.41 5.83
N ASN A 22 -13.38 -0.52 6.13
CA ASN A 22 -13.10 -1.96 6.15
C ASN A 22 -13.57 -2.67 4.88
N GLU A 23 -13.17 -3.93 4.73
CA GLU A 23 -13.68 -4.81 3.68
C GLU A 23 -15.21 -4.88 3.69
N GLY A 24 -15.83 -4.60 2.54
CA GLY A 24 -17.28 -4.63 2.37
C GLY A 24 -18.03 -3.36 2.78
N ASP A 25 -17.37 -2.41 3.44
CA ASP A 25 -17.98 -1.13 3.78
C ASP A 25 -18.26 -0.29 2.51
N PRO A 26 -19.38 0.45 2.47
CA PRO A 26 -19.65 1.38 1.36
C PRO A 26 -18.59 2.50 1.30
N PRO A 27 -18.45 3.19 0.16
CA PRO A 27 -17.58 4.35 0.07
C PRO A 27 -17.87 5.40 1.13
N VAL A 28 -16.82 6.02 1.67
CA VAL A 28 -16.90 7.06 2.71
C VAL A 28 -16.75 8.46 2.10
N ALA A 29 -16.94 9.51 2.91
CA ALA A 29 -16.82 10.89 2.46
C ALA A 29 -15.40 11.25 2.00
N ASP A 30 -14.38 10.62 2.59
CA ASP A 30 -12.98 10.84 2.25
C ASP A 30 -12.61 10.12 0.93
N PRO A 31 -12.29 10.87 -0.14
CA PRO A 31 -11.96 10.28 -1.43
C PRO A 31 -10.60 9.56 -1.43
N ILE A 32 -9.66 9.94 -0.55
CA ILE A 32 -8.33 9.33 -0.47
C ILE A 32 -8.44 7.94 0.16
N VAL A 33 -9.24 7.81 1.22
CA VAL A 33 -9.55 6.51 1.82
C VAL A 33 -10.18 5.56 0.77
N ASN A 34 -11.09 6.08 -0.05
CA ASN A 34 -11.72 5.28 -1.11
C ASN A 34 -10.72 4.88 -2.21
N ALA A 35 -9.87 5.81 -2.66
CA ALA A 35 -8.86 5.53 -3.67
C ALA A 35 -7.86 4.47 -3.21
N ALA A 36 -7.35 4.58 -1.98
CA ALA A 36 -6.49 3.55 -1.38
C ALA A 36 -7.21 2.19 -1.33
N TYR A 37 -8.48 2.18 -0.87
CA TYR A 37 -9.27 0.95 -0.77
C TYR A 37 -9.47 0.26 -2.13
N ASP A 38 -9.75 1.05 -3.18
CA ASP A 38 -9.97 0.55 -4.53
C ASP A 38 -8.66 0.07 -5.16
N ASN A 39 -7.56 0.82 -5.01
CA ASN A 39 -6.24 0.44 -5.50
C ASN A 39 -5.74 -0.86 -4.85
N LEU A 40 -5.89 -1.02 -3.53
CA LEU A 40 -5.57 -2.28 -2.85
C LEU A 40 -6.30 -3.48 -3.46
N GLY A 41 -7.58 -3.30 -3.80
CA GLY A 41 -8.37 -4.35 -4.44
C GLY A 41 -7.88 -4.67 -5.86
N ALA A 42 -7.54 -3.64 -6.63
CA ALA A 42 -7.01 -3.79 -7.98
C ALA A 42 -5.68 -4.55 -7.99
N VAL A 43 -4.74 -4.20 -7.10
CA VAL A 43 -3.44 -4.87 -7.01
C VAL A 43 -3.60 -6.32 -6.53
N TYR A 44 -4.44 -6.59 -5.53
CA TYR A 44 -4.77 -7.97 -5.13
C TYR A 44 -5.28 -8.79 -6.31
N ASN A 45 -6.25 -8.25 -7.06
CA ASN A 45 -6.84 -8.95 -8.20
C ASN A 45 -5.78 -9.21 -9.29
N CYS A 46 -4.89 -8.26 -9.55
CA CYS A 46 -3.77 -8.44 -10.48
C CYS A 46 -2.92 -9.67 -10.08
N TYR A 47 -2.49 -9.74 -8.82
CA TYR A 47 -1.70 -10.87 -8.31
C TYR A 47 -2.46 -12.20 -8.35
N ASN A 48 -3.72 -12.18 -7.97
CA ASN A 48 -4.59 -13.37 -7.97
C ASN A 48 -4.82 -13.87 -9.40
N ASP A 49 -5.14 -12.99 -10.33
CA ASP A 49 -5.56 -13.37 -11.69
C ASP A 49 -4.36 -13.79 -12.56
N LEU A 50 -3.21 -13.14 -12.39
CA LEU A 50 -2.00 -13.46 -13.16
C LEU A 50 -1.21 -14.63 -12.59
N PHE A 51 -1.17 -14.77 -11.26
CA PHE A 51 -0.26 -15.71 -10.60
C PHE A 51 -0.96 -16.71 -9.66
N GLY A 52 -2.28 -16.62 -9.49
CA GLY A 52 -3.00 -17.42 -8.50
C GLY A 52 -2.56 -17.12 -7.07
N ARG A 53 -2.01 -15.91 -6.81
CA ARG A 53 -1.45 -15.54 -5.51
C ARG A 53 -2.54 -14.93 -4.61
N ASP A 54 -2.87 -15.60 -3.50
CA ASP A 54 -3.79 -15.08 -2.48
C ASP A 54 -3.06 -14.13 -1.51
N SER A 55 -3.09 -12.83 -1.81
CA SER A 55 -2.42 -11.75 -1.06
C SER A 55 -0.88 -11.84 -1.05
N TYR A 56 -0.23 -10.94 -0.32
CA TYR A 56 1.24 -10.84 -0.28
C TYR A 56 1.92 -12.03 0.40
N ASP A 57 1.21 -12.85 1.18
CA ASP A 57 1.75 -14.00 1.92
C ASP A 57 1.33 -15.36 1.35
N ARG A 58 0.56 -15.38 0.24
CA ARG A 58 -0.07 -16.58 -0.33
C ARG A 58 -1.07 -17.28 0.61
N ALA A 59 -1.48 -16.61 1.68
CA ALA A 59 -2.37 -17.16 2.71
C ALA A 59 -3.51 -16.19 3.07
N GLY A 60 -3.79 -15.21 2.20
CA GLY A 60 -4.92 -14.30 2.36
C GLY A 60 -4.72 -13.25 3.45
N ALA A 61 -3.49 -12.80 3.67
CA ALA A 61 -3.22 -11.69 4.56
C ALA A 61 -4.11 -10.47 4.27
N THR A 62 -4.52 -9.79 5.34
CA THR A 62 -5.27 -8.54 5.25
C THR A 62 -4.37 -7.44 4.69
N LEU A 63 -4.84 -6.76 3.63
CA LEU A 63 -4.18 -5.58 3.09
C LEU A 63 -4.52 -4.37 3.96
N ILE A 64 -3.53 -3.91 4.73
CA ILE A 64 -3.65 -2.76 5.62
C ILE A 64 -2.98 -1.56 4.97
N ALA A 65 -3.66 -0.43 4.93
CA ALA A 65 -3.10 0.84 4.48
C ALA A 65 -3.47 1.99 5.42
N THR A 66 -2.56 2.94 5.61
CA THR A 66 -2.82 4.22 6.28
C THR A 66 -2.62 5.37 5.29
N VAL A 67 -3.62 6.21 5.12
CA VAL A 67 -3.54 7.48 4.35
C VAL A 67 -3.36 8.67 5.30
N HIS A 68 -3.11 9.87 4.79
CA HIS A 68 -2.90 11.08 5.60
C HIS A 68 -1.75 10.91 6.61
N HIS A 69 -0.65 10.27 6.20
CA HIS A 69 0.54 10.15 7.03
C HIS A 69 1.33 11.46 7.04
N ARG A 70 1.45 12.08 8.23
CA ARG A 70 2.12 13.38 8.45
C ARG A 70 1.54 14.51 7.58
N VAL A 71 2.07 15.72 7.75
CA VAL A 71 1.75 16.89 6.91
C VAL A 71 2.82 17.06 5.83
N ASN A 72 2.39 17.33 4.59
CA ASN A 72 3.27 17.59 3.44
C ASN A 72 4.32 16.46 3.21
N TYR A 73 3.91 15.22 3.46
CA TYR A 73 4.83 14.08 3.35
C TYR A 73 4.85 13.56 1.91
N VAL A 74 6.01 13.74 1.27
CA VAL A 74 6.27 13.30 -0.10
C VAL A 74 6.92 11.93 -0.07
N ASN A 75 6.18 10.92 0.39
CA ASN A 75 6.58 9.53 0.28
C ASN A 75 5.42 8.56 0.53
N ALA A 76 5.60 7.33 0.08
CA ALA A 76 4.86 6.16 0.50
C ALA A 76 5.86 5.09 0.96
N PHE A 77 5.40 4.10 1.72
CA PHE A 77 6.24 2.96 2.12
C PHE A 77 5.42 1.77 2.62
N TRP A 78 5.93 0.56 2.38
CA TRP A 78 5.67 -0.63 3.17
C TRP A 78 6.57 -0.68 4.41
N ASN A 79 6.00 -1.01 5.58
CA ASN A 79 6.75 -1.02 6.85
C ASN A 79 6.93 -2.42 7.48
N GLY A 80 6.69 -3.49 6.73
CA GLY A 80 6.65 -4.87 7.24
C GLY A 80 5.25 -5.32 7.72
N THR A 81 4.30 -4.40 7.88
CA THR A 81 2.93 -4.74 8.34
C THR A 81 1.81 -4.06 7.55
N GLN A 82 2.05 -2.88 6.98
CA GLN A 82 1.07 -2.11 6.25
C GLN A 82 1.73 -1.15 5.25
N MET A 83 0.95 -0.73 4.26
CA MET A 83 1.28 0.40 3.39
C MET A 83 0.94 1.71 4.09
N VAL A 84 1.73 2.75 3.83
CA VAL A 84 1.54 4.08 4.40
C VAL A 84 1.73 5.11 3.31
N PHE A 85 0.77 6.03 3.16
CA PHE A 85 0.76 7.04 2.10
C PHE A 85 0.74 8.45 2.69
N GLY A 86 1.67 9.28 2.22
CA GLY A 86 1.63 10.72 2.43
C GLY A 86 0.73 11.43 1.44
N ASP A 87 0.28 12.62 1.83
CA ASP A 87 -0.59 13.46 1.00
C ASP A 87 0.17 14.25 -0.07
N GLY A 88 1.50 14.15 -0.10
CA GLY A 88 2.33 15.03 -0.90
C GLY A 88 2.34 16.46 -0.35
N ASP A 89 3.09 17.33 -1.01
CA ASP A 89 3.23 18.75 -0.64
C ASP A 89 2.49 19.70 -1.62
N GLY A 90 1.83 19.13 -2.63
CA GLY A 90 1.14 19.87 -3.68
C GLY A 90 2.06 20.50 -4.73
N THR A 91 3.37 20.28 -4.67
CA THR A 91 4.35 20.81 -5.63
C THR A 91 5.24 19.72 -6.23
N THR A 92 5.86 18.90 -5.38
CA THR A 92 6.67 17.74 -5.75
C THR A 92 5.79 16.55 -6.05
N SER A 93 4.74 16.35 -5.26
CA SER A 93 3.77 15.28 -5.45
C SER A 93 2.37 15.70 -4.99
N LEU A 94 1.36 15.11 -5.62
CA LEU A 94 0.02 15.01 -5.05
C LEU A 94 -0.04 13.82 -4.06
N ASN A 95 -1.24 13.50 -3.58
CA ASN A 95 -1.46 12.39 -2.67
C ASN A 95 -1.05 11.06 -3.31
N LEU A 96 -0.12 10.34 -2.67
CA LEU A 96 0.48 9.13 -3.24
C LEU A 96 -0.48 7.93 -3.25
N ALA A 97 -1.52 7.93 -2.41
CA ALA A 97 -2.54 6.88 -2.41
C ALA A 97 -3.44 6.90 -3.67
N LEU A 98 -3.40 7.98 -4.45
CA LEU A 98 -4.14 8.09 -5.72
C LEU A 98 -3.49 7.28 -6.83
N SER A 99 -2.21 6.94 -6.70
CA SER A 99 -1.47 6.25 -7.75
C SER A 99 -1.57 4.73 -7.58
N LEU A 100 -2.09 4.07 -8.62
CA LEU A 100 -2.19 2.62 -8.64
C LEU A 100 -0.80 1.96 -8.68
N ASP A 101 0.13 2.52 -9.45
CA ASP A 101 1.52 2.04 -9.54
C ASP A 101 2.25 2.17 -8.21
N VAL A 102 2.12 3.28 -7.48
CA VAL A 102 2.68 3.41 -6.13
C VAL A 102 2.07 2.38 -5.18
N THR A 103 0.75 2.16 -5.25
CA THR A 103 0.12 1.10 -4.43
C THR A 103 0.65 -0.29 -4.78
N ALA A 104 0.86 -0.57 -6.06
CA ALA A 104 1.43 -1.84 -6.54
C ALA A 104 2.88 -1.99 -6.08
N HIS A 105 3.69 -0.95 -6.22
CA HIS A 105 5.07 -0.89 -5.78
C HIS A 105 5.19 -1.20 -4.29
N GLU A 106 4.43 -0.51 -3.43
CA GLU A 106 4.50 -0.74 -1.99
C GLU A 106 4.01 -2.14 -1.60
N LEU A 107 2.97 -2.66 -2.24
CA LEU A 107 2.52 -4.03 -1.98
C LEU A 107 3.55 -5.07 -2.47
N THR A 108 4.30 -4.76 -3.52
CA THR A 108 5.33 -5.65 -4.07
C THR A 108 6.54 -5.76 -3.15
N HIS A 109 6.84 -4.75 -2.33
CA HIS A 109 7.80 -4.91 -1.23
C HIS A 109 7.35 -5.99 -0.25
N ALA A 110 6.06 -6.04 0.11
CA ALA A 110 5.52 -7.11 0.96
C ALA A 110 5.63 -8.48 0.27
N VAL A 111 5.36 -8.57 -1.03
CA VAL A 111 5.55 -9.82 -1.79
C VAL A 111 7.02 -10.26 -1.77
N THR A 112 7.95 -9.33 -1.94
CA THR A 112 9.39 -9.59 -1.91
C THR A 112 9.83 -10.09 -0.53
N GLU A 113 9.36 -9.46 0.54
CA GLU A 113 9.63 -9.88 1.93
C GLU A 113 9.16 -11.31 2.22
N PHE A 114 7.98 -11.69 1.74
CA PHE A 114 7.40 -13.03 2.01
C PHE A 114 7.86 -14.13 1.04
N ASP A 115 8.60 -13.78 -0.03
CA ASP A 115 9.14 -14.75 -0.98
C ASP A 115 10.68 -14.79 -0.95
N SER A 116 11.35 -13.79 -1.53
CA SER A 116 12.81 -13.82 -1.72
C SER A 116 13.61 -13.19 -0.58
N ASP A 117 12.97 -12.38 0.26
CA ASP A 117 13.56 -11.64 1.37
C ASP A 117 14.85 -10.89 0.96
N LEU A 118 14.78 -10.22 -0.19
CA LEU A 118 15.89 -9.42 -0.70
C LEU A 118 16.21 -8.29 0.28
N ILE A 119 17.37 -8.37 0.93
CA ILE A 119 17.88 -7.36 1.84
C ILE A 119 17.91 -6.01 1.13
N TYR A 120 17.36 -4.99 1.78
CA TYR A 120 17.27 -3.62 1.26
C TYR A 120 18.61 -2.87 1.33
N SER A 121 19.62 -3.38 0.62
CA SER A 121 20.98 -2.82 0.58
C SER A 121 21.73 -3.24 -0.68
N GLY A 122 22.58 -2.37 -1.22
CA GLY A 122 23.42 -2.67 -2.39
C GLY A 122 22.61 -3.22 -3.57
N GLU A 123 23.14 -4.24 -4.25
CA GLU A 123 22.49 -4.85 -5.41
C GLU A 123 21.16 -5.54 -5.07
N SER A 124 21.04 -6.19 -3.90
CA SER A 124 19.78 -6.81 -3.48
C SER A 124 18.70 -5.78 -3.23
N GLY A 125 19.06 -4.60 -2.69
CA GLY A 125 18.14 -3.47 -2.55
C GLY A 125 17.69 -2.92 -3.90
N CYS A 126 18.61 -2.77 -4.85
CA CYS A 126 18.25 -2.36 -6.22
C CYS A 126 17.32 -3.37 -6.90
N LEU A 127 17.51 -4.68 -6.68
CA LEU A 127 16.61 -5.70 -7.19
C LEU A 127 15.24 -5.64 -6.49
N ASN A 128 15.20 -5.40 -5.18
CA ASN A 128 13.96 -5.23 -4.43
C ASN A 128 13.12 -4.08 -5.01
N GLU A 129 13.72 -2.90 -5.17
CA GLU A 129 13.09 -1.73 -5.82
C GLU A 129 12.65 -2.02 -7.25
N ALA A 130 13.55 -2.60 -8.06
CA ALA A 130 13.24 -2.89 -9.46
C ALA A 130 12.09 -3.88 -9.62
N MET A 131 11.96 -4.86 -8.71
CA MET A 131 10.80 -5.75 -8.70
C MET A 131 9.53 -4.96 -8.39
N SER A 132 9.55 -4.07 -7.40
CA SER A 132 8.41 -3.21 -7.08
C SER A 132 8.01 -2.26 -8.22
N ASP A 133 8.95 -1.83 -9.07
CA ASP A 133 8.65 -1.03 -10.27
C ASP A 133 8.12 -1.86 -11.45
N ILE A 134 8.43 -3.16 -11.52
CA ILE A 134 8.05 -4.03 -12.64
C ILE A 134 6.59 -4.50 -12.53
N PHE A 135 6.12 -4.77 -11.32
CA PHE A 135 4.78 -5.31 -11.04
C PHE A 135 3.73 -4.20 -10.89
#